data_AF-A0A9W9R7L7-F1
#
_entry.id   AF-A0A9W9R7L7-F1
#
_cell.length_a   1.000
_cell.length_b   1.000
_cell.length_c   1.000
_cell.angle_alpha   90.00
_cell.angle_beta   90.00
_cell.angle_gamma   90.00
#
_symmetry.space_group_name_H-M   'P 1'
#
loop_
_entity.id
_entity.type
_entity.pdbx_description
1 polymer ?
#
loop_
_entity_poly.entity_id
_entity_poly.type
_entity_poly.pdbx_seq_one_letter_code
_entity_poly.pdbx_strand_id
1 'polypeptide(L)'
;MKTFIALMALPLALAASLKSVVITFPKGTPDSVITQAKHSLVASGGVITHEYSKFPLPSPMNIGHWTLDTYNMWSLINSSGFAAEAPDSALQTLSTQDAKYQPEIEEDKIVNANGEYAAAF
;
A
#
# COMPACT_ATOMS: atom_id res chain seq x y z
N MET A 1 -49.14 -35.67 -1.86
CA MET A 1 -48.62 -34.61 -0.98
C MET A 1 -47.25 -34.21 -1.49
N LYS A 2 -47.04 -32.93 -1.84
CA LYS A 2 -45.80 -32.42 -2.43
C LYS A 2 -44.93 -31.86 -1.31
N THR A 3 -43.88 -32.58 -0.92
CA THR A 3 -42.90 -32.08 0.07
C THR A 3 -41.89 -31.19 -0.65
N PHE A 4 -41.91 -29.90 -0.36
CA PHE A 4 -40.86 -28.96 -0.76
C PHE A 4 -39.72 -29.04 0.26
N ILE A 5 -38.54 -29.51 -0.17
CA ILE A 5 -37.30 -29.37 0.60
C ILE A 5 -36.69 -28.03 0.20
N ALA A 6 -36.79 -27.04 1.09
CA ALA A 6 -36.03 -25.81 0.97
C ALA A 6 -34.60 -26.07 1.49
N LEU A 7 -33.66 -26.28 0.57
CA LEU A 7 -32.24 -26.30 0.89
C LEU A 7 -31.78 -24.85 1.08
N MET A 8 -31.69 -24.41 2.33
CA MET A 8 -31.03 -23.15 2.67
C MET A 8 -29.53 -23.30 2.38
N ALA A 9 -29.07 -22.77 1.25
CA ALA A 9 -27.65 -22.60 0.99
C ALA A 9 -27.11 -21.55 1.97
N LEU A 10 -26.37 -21.99 3.00
CA LEU A 10 -25.56 -21.07 3.80
C LEU A 10 -24.47 -20.51 2.87
N PRO A 11 -24.37 -19.19 2.65
CA PRO A 11 -23.18 -18.65 2.03
C PRO A 11 -22.02 -18.87 3.01
N LEU A 12 -21.10 -19.76 2.66
CA LEU A 12 -19.77 -19.80 3.29
C LEU A 12 -19.12 -18.45 2.98
N ALA A 13 -19.13 -17.52 3.94
CA ALA A 13 -18.28 -16.35 3.88
C ALA A 13 -16.84 -16.85 4.03
N LEU A 14 -16.14 -17.03 2.90
CA LEU A 14 -14.71 -17.28 2.90
C LEU A 14 -14.06 -15.98 3.41
N ALA A 15 -13.62 -15.98 4.67
CA ALA A 15 -12.75 -14.92 5.16
C ALA A 15 -11.49 -14.97 4.29
N ALA A 16 -11.33 -13.98 3.40
CA ALA A 16 -10.12 -13.89 2.59
C ALA A 16 -8.95 -13.67 3.55
N SER A 17 -7.94 -14.55 3.49
CA SER A 17 -6.69 -14.34 4.22
C SER A 17 -6.09 -13.02 3.74
N LEU A 18 -5.93 -12.05 4.64
CA LEU A 18 -5.26 -10.79 4.35
C LEU A 18 -3.75 -10.99 4.54
N LYS A 19 -2.96 -10.38 3.65
CA LYS A 19 -1.51 -10.27 3.82
C LYS A 19 -1.18 -8.88 4.35
N SER A 20 -0.31 -8.81 5.36
CA SER A 20 0.33 -7.56 5.74
C SER A 20 1.42 -7.25 4.72
N VAL A 21 1.37 -6.07 4.11
CA VAL A 21 2.30 -5.66 3.07
C VAL A 21 2.75 -4.22 3.23
N VAL A 22 3.95 -3.95 2.73
CA VAL A 22 4.47 -2.61 2.45
C VAL A 22 4.41 -2.39 0.94
N ILE A 23 3.80 -1.27 0.53
CA ILE A 23 3.61 -0.90 -0.87
C ILE A 23 4.42 0.36 -1.15
N THR A 24 5.39 0.26 -2.05
CA THR A 24 6.32 1.34 -2.40
C THR A 24 6.17 1.72 -3.87
N PHE A 25 5.94 3.00 -4.15
CA PHE A 25 5.83 3.51 -5.51
C PHE A 25 7.15 4.07 -6.03
N PRO A 26 7.36 4.05 -7.36
CA PRO A 26 8.50 4.71 -7.99
C PRO A 26 8.61 6.19 -7.60
N LYS A 27 9.83 6.73 -7.61
CA LYS A 27 10.06 8.15 -7.34
C LYS A 27 9.32 9.04 -8.34
N GLY A 28 8.81 10.18 -7.89
CA GLY A 28 8.01 11.09 -8.72
C GLY A 28 6.63 10.56 -9.11
N THR A 29 6.14 9.50 -8.45
CA THR A 29 4.73 9.07 -8.61
C THR A 29 3.80 10.19 -8.13
N PRO A 30 2.85 10.65 -8.96
CA PRO A 30 1.90 11.67 -8.56
C PRO A 30 1.04 11.22 -7.37
N ASP A 31 0.75 12.13 -6.45
CA ASP A 31 -0.07 11.83 -5.26
C ASP A 31 -1.48 11.32 -5.65
N SER A 32 -2.00 11.71 -6.82
CA SER A 32 -3.26 11.20 -7.36
C SER A 32 -3.24 9.70 -7.65
N VAL A 33 -2.12 9.18 -8.18
CA VAL A 33 -1.96 7.73 -8.45
C VAL A 33 -1.93 6.96 -7.14
N ILE A 34 -1.21 7.46 -6.14
CA ILE A 34 -1.12 6.84 -4.80
C ILE A 34 -2.49 6.88 -4.12
N THR A 35 -3.21 8.00 -4.22
CA THR A 35 -4.56 8.14 -3.66
C THR A 35 -5.52 7.16 -4.32
N GLN A 36 -5.48 7.03 -5.64
CA GLN A 36 -6.28 6.05 -6.38
C GLN A 36 -5.94 4.62 -5.97
N ALA A 37 -4.66 4.28 -5.83
CA ALA A 37 -4.22 2.98 -5.33
C ALA A 37 -4.80 2.64 -3.95
N LYS A 38 -4.72 3.57 -2.98
CA LYS A 38 -5.32 3.39 -1.65
C LYS A 38 -6.83 3.15 -1.75
N HIS A 39 -7.53 3.94 -2.56
CA HIS A 39 -8.97 3.80 -2.75
C HIS A 39 -9.36 2.45 -3.37
N SER A 40 -8.67 2.01 -4.43
CA SER A 40 -8.92 0.71 -5.06
C SER A 40 -8.67 -0.47 -4.12
N LEU A 41 -7.60 -0.39 -3.31
CA LEU A 41 -7.25 -1.42 -2.35
C LEU A 41 -8.31 -1.53 -1.25
N VAL A 42 -8.78 -0.40 -0.70
CA VAL A 42 -9.85 -0.36 0.31
C VAL A 42 -11.18 -0.85 -0.28
N ALA A 43 -11.53 -0.43 -1.49
CA ALA A 43 -12.73 -0.89 -2.20
C ALA A 43 -12.71 -2.41 -2.44
N SER A 44 -11.52 -3.02 -2.49
CA SER A 44 -11.31 -4.47 -2.67
C SER A 44 -11.21 -5.23 -1.34
N GLY A 45 -11.53 -4.59 -0.21
CA GLY A 45 -11.55 -5.22 1.11
C GLY A 45 -10.23 -5.15 1.88
N GLY A 46 -9.26 -4.34 1.44
CA GLY A 46 -8.05 -4.06 2.19
C GLY A 46 -8.20 -2.93 3.21
N VAL A 47 -7.24 -2.82 4.12
CA VAL A 47 -7.17 -1.81 5.18
C VAL A 47 -5.79 -1.18 5.18
N ILE A 48 -5.72 0.16 5.16
CA ILE A 48 -4.45 0.90 5.28
C ILE A 48 -4.05 0.93 6.75
N THR A 49 -2.84 0.48 7.08
CA THR A 49 -2.35 0.43 8.47
C THR A 49 -1.43 1.61 8.78
N HIS A 50 -0.58 2.00 7.83
CA HIS A 50 0.35 3.12 7.97
C HIS A 50 0.54 3.85 6.64
N GLU A 51 0.74 5.16 6.70
CA GLU A 51 1.13 5.97 5.54
C GLU A 51 2.52 6.58 5.74
N TYR A 52 3.40 6.44 4.75
CA TYR A 52 4.74 7.00 4.81
C TYR A 52 4.73 8.37 4.14
N SER A 53 4.58 9.42 4.96
CA SER A 53 4.63 10.81 4.49
C SER A 53 6.06 11.25 4.21
N LYS A 54 6.23 12.04 3.14
CA LYS A 54 7.47 12.77 2.82
C LYS A 54 7.85 13.62 4.04
N PHE A 55 9.08 13.52 4.53
CA PHE A 55 9.57 14.39 5.62
C PHE A 55 9.41 15.86 5.19
N PRO A 56 8.60 16.67 5.89
CA PRO A 56 8.47 18.08 5.56
C PRO A 56 9.77 18.77 5.95
N LEU A 57 10.54 19.17 4.96
CA LEU A 57 11.73 19.94 5.23
C LEU A 57 11.36 21.35 5.66
N PRO A 58 12.21 21.99 6.49
CA PRO A 58 12.08 23.41 6.73
C PRO A 58 12.11 24.16 5.39
N SER A 59 11.40 25.29 5.35
CA SER A 59 11.37 26.24 4.23
C SER A 59 12.74 26.40 3.56
N PRO A 60 12.79 26.64 2.24
CA PRO A 60 14.04 26.68 1.49
C PRO A 60 15.11 27.48 2.23
N MET A 61 16.19 26.80 2.61
CA MET A 61 17.36 27.48 3.18
C MET A 61 17.98 28.32 2.07
N ASN A 62 17.97 29.64 2.25
CA ASN A 62 18.74 30.53 1.39
C ASN A 62 20.22 30.38 1.74
N ILE A 63 20.96 29.64 0.92
CA ILE A 63 22.43 29.53 0.98
C ILE A 63 23.02 30.52 -0.04
N GLY A 64 22.78 31.81 0.17
CA GLY A 64 23.28 32.88 -0.71
C GLY A 64 22.54 33.01 -2.05
N HIS A 65 23.28 33.26 -3.14
CA HIS A 65 22.75 33.57 -4.49
C HIS A 65 22.02 32.39 -5.18
N TRP A 66 22.02 31.20 -4.58
CA TRP A 66 21.34 30.03 -5.11
C TRP A 66 20.11 29.75 -4.26
N THR A 67 18.92 30.00 -4.80
CA THR A 67 17.69 29.40 -4.26
C THR A 67 17.69 27.94 -4.67
N LEU A 68 18.15 27.06 -3.78
CA LEU A 68 17.84 25.64 -3.92
C LEU A 68 16.35 25.51 -3.68
N ASP A 69 15.59 25.28 -4.75
CA ASP A 69 14.24 24.78 -4.61
C ASP A 69 14.34 23.37 -4.01
N THR A 70 14.24 23.33 -2.69
CA THR A 70 14.29 22.10 -1.92
C THR A 70 13.07 21.23 -2.23
N TYR A 71 12.05 21.75 -2.89
CA TYR A 71 10.84 20.99 -3.18
C TYR A 71 11.04 20.00 -4.35
N ASN A 72 11.67 20.44 -5.43
CA ASN A 72 11.89 19.64 -6.64
C ASN A 72 13.12 18.71 -6.56
N MET A 73 14.13 19.00 -5.74
CA MET A 73 15.22 18.03 -5.48
C MET A 73 14.74 16.82 -4.65
N TRP A 74 13.86 17.04 -3.68
CA TRP A 74 13.40 15.98 -2.78
C TRP A 74 12.37 15.04 -3.42
N SER A 75 11.56 15.56 -4.35
CA SER A 75 10.70 14.74 -5.21
C SER A 75 11.48 13.67 -6.00
N LEU A 76 12.75 13.95 -6.33
CA LEU A 76 13.64 13.04 -7.07
C LEU A 76 14.31 11.98 -6.19
N ILE A 77 14.24 12.08 -4.86
CA ILE A 77 14.89 11.12 -3.95
C ILE A 77 13.92 10.36 -3.03
N ASN A 78 12.68 10.82 -2.86
CA ASN A 78 11.70 10.18 -2.00
C ASN A 78 10.78 9.21 -2.78
N SER A 79 10.89 7.91 -2.50
CA SER A 79 9.82 6.95 -2.76
C SER A 79 8.66 7.21 -1.79
N SER A 80 7.42 7.14 -2.28
CA SER A 80 6.21 7.28 -1.45
C SER A 80 5.51 5.93 -1.37
N GLY A 81 4.82 5.67 -0.27
CA GLY A 81 4.24 4.35 -0.03
C GLY A 81 3.30 4.32 1.17
N PHE A 82 2.71 3.16 1.39
CA PHE A 82 1.86 2.87 2.54
C PHE A 82 1.93 1.38 2.90
N ALA A 83 1.62 1.04 4.14
CA ALA A 83 1.41 -0.33 4.57
C ALA A 83 -0.08 -0.66 4.63
N ALA A 84 -0.43 -1.91 4.34
CA ALA A 84 -1.81 -2.37 4.31
C ALA A 84 -1.95 -3.84 4.68
N GLU A 85 -3.14 -4.21 5.15
CA GLU A 85 -3.62 -5.58 5.14
C GLU A 85 -4.58 -5.76 3.98
N ALA A 86 -4.31 -6.67 3.05
CA ALA A 86 -5.13 -6.80 1.84
C ALA A 86 -5.24 -8.24 1.33
N PRO A 87 -6.35 -8.61 0.67
CA PRO A 87 -6.47 -9.92 0.03
C PRO A 87 -5.57 -10.00 -1.21
N ASP A 88 -5.11 -11.21 -1.53
CA ASP A 88 -4.23 -11.46 -2.70
C ASP A 88 -4.79 -10.88 -4.01
N SER A 89 -6.10 -10.97 -4.22
CA SER A 89 -6.76 -10.43 -5.41
C SER A 89 -6.65 -8.90 -5.50
N ALA A 90 -6.69 -8.19 -4.36
CA ALA A 90 -6.51 -6.74 -4.33
C ALA A 90 -5.06 -6.37 -4.65
N LEU A 91 -4.08 -7.13 -4.14
CA LEU A 91 -2.66 -6.92 -4.42
C LEU A 91 -2.32 -7.19 -5.89
N GLN A 92 -2.90 -8.24 -6.49
CA GLN A 92 -2.75 -8.54 -7.93
C GLN A 92 -3.38 -7.46 -8.83
N THR A 93 -4.53 -6.92 -8.41
CA THR A 93 -5.16 -5.79 -9.11
C THR A 93 -4.30 -4.54 -9.00
N LEU A 94 -3.80 -4.25 -7.80
CA LEU A 94 -2.97 -3.09 -7.54
C LEU A 94 -1.65 -3.12 -8.33
N SER A 95 -1.00 -4.28 -8.44
CA SER A 95 0.28 -4.43 -9.17
C SER A 95 0.17 -4.14 -10.67
N THR A 96 -1.06 -4.14 -11.21
CA THR A 96 -1.32 -3.91 -12.64
C THR A 96 -2.14 -2.63 -12.91
N GLN A 97 -2.53 -1.89 -11.87
CA GLN A 97 -3.43 -0.74 -11.98
C GLN A 97 -2.85 0.42 -12.81
N ASP A 98 -1.56 0.70 -12.68
CA ASP A 98 -0.86 1.75 -13.43
C ASP A 98 0.38 1.18 -14.10
N ALA A 99 0.46 1.27 -15.43
CA ALA A 99 1.56 0.69 -16.20
C ALA A 99 2.89 1.44 -16.00
N LYS A 100 2.85 2.73 -15.66
CA LYS A 100 4.02 3.60 -15.52
C LYS A 100 4.54 3.63 -14.08
N TYR A 101 3.63 3.63 -13.11
CA TYR A 101 3.90 3.77 -11.69
C TYR A 101 3.55 2.49 -10.93
N GLN A 102 4.00 1.34 -11.45
CA GLN A 102 3.80 0.03 -10.81
C GLN A 102 4.46 0.02 -9.43
N PRO A 103 3.73 -0.29 -8.35
CA PRO A 103 4.31 -0.38 -7.03
C PRO A 103 5.10 -1.68 -6.85
N GLU A 104 6.14 -1.63 -6.03
CA GLU A 104 6.74 -2.78 -5.40
C GLU A 104 5.90 -3.15 -4.16
N ILE A 105 5.52 -4.42 -4.05
CA ILE A 105 4.69 -4.94 -2.96
C ILE A 105 5.49 -6.02 -2.25
N GLU A 106 5.86 -5.75 -1.00
CA GLU A 106 6.60 -6.67 -0.15
C GLU A 106 5.73 -7.11 1.03
N GLU A 107 5.79 -8.39 1.41
CA GLU A 107 5.15 -8.86 2.63
C GLU A 107 5.85 -8.27 3.85
N ASP A 108 5.09 -7.70 4.76
CA ASP A 108 5.62 -7.14 6.00
C ASP A 108 5.99 -8.27 6.97
N LYS A 109 7.28 -8.38 7.27
CA LYS A 109 7.84 -9.46 8.10
C LYS A 109 8.29 -8.93 9.44
N ILE A 110 7.96 -9.69 10.48
CA ILE A 110 8.46 -9.44 11.83
C ILE A 110 9.92 -9.90 11.91
N VAL A 111 10.78 -9.02 12.43
CA VAL A 111 12.18 -9.33 12.74
C VAL A 111 12.40 -9.34 14.25
N ASN A 112 13.27 -10.22 14.74
CA ASN A 112 13.69 -10.23 16.13
C ASN A 112 14.93 -9.34 16.36
N ALA A 113 15.34 -9.15 17.62
CA ALA A 113 16.50 -8.32 17.98
C ALA A 113 17.84 -8.85 17.42
N ASN A 114 17.88 -10.10 16.96
CA ASN A 114 19.05 -10.73 16.34
C ASN A 114 19.05 -10.56 14.81
N GLY A 115 18.03 -9.91 14.24
CA GLY A 115 17.87 -9.72 12.79
C GLY A 115 17.33 -10.94 12.06
N GLU A 116 16.81 -11.94 12.77
CA GLU A 116 16.18 -13.11 12.16
C GLU A 116 14.68 -12.86 11.97
N TYR A 117 14.10 -13.41 10.90
CA TYR A 117 12.66 -13.38 10.71
C TYR A 117 11.97 -14.23 11.78
N ALA A 118 11.03 -13.62 12.50
CA ALA A 118 10.19 -14.36 13.43
C ALA A 118 9.23 -15.27 12.65
N ALA A 119 9.01 -16.49 13.16
CA ALA A 119 7.87 -17.29 12.69
C ALA A 119 6.58 -16.54 13.03
N ALA A 120 5.65 -16.45 12.08
CA ALA A 120 4.33 -15.85 12.32
C ALA A 120 3.67 -16.55 13.53
N PHE A 121 3.12 -15.75 14.46
CA PHE A 121 2.47 -16.22 15.68
C PHE A 121 1.09 -16.82 15.40
#